data_AF-A0A191TLB6-F1
#
_entry.id   AF-A0A191TLB6-F1
#
_cell.length_a   1.000
_cell.length_b   1.000
_cell.length_c   1.000
_cell.angle_alpha   90.00
_cell.angle_beta   90.00
_cell.angle_gamma   90.00
#
_symmetry.space_group_name_H-M   'P 1'
#
loop_
_entity.id
_entity.type
_entity.pdbx_description
1 polymer ?
#
loop_
_entity_poly.entity_id
_entity_poly.type
_entity_poly.pdbx_seq_one_letter_code
_entity_poly.pdbx_strand_id
1 'polypeptide(L)'
;MGYGTMLLNLSSYDFKMLMNVLKNECDIDDLSVEENAKTIVIPTSSQETYMIFTKKEASRLLAILEEADNEVKTEQLLSLFQ
;
A
#
# COMPACT_ATOMS: atom_id res chain seq x y z
N MET A 1 -6.76 1.34 -25.58
CA MET A 1 -6.23 1.05 -24.23
C MET A 1 -6.66 2.20 -23.33
N GLY A 2 -7.73 2.01 -22.55
CA GLY A 2 -8.22 3.06 -21.65
C GLY A 2 -7.44 3.00 -20.34
N TYR A 3 -6.72 4.06 -20.00
CA TYR A 3 -6.16 4.23 -18.66
C TYR A 3 -7.28 4.73 -17.77
N GLY A 4 -7.80 3.86 -16.90
CA GLY A 4 -8.74 4.25 -15.85
C GLY A 4 -7.96 4.74 -14.64
N THR A 5 -8.20 5.98 -14.21
CA THR A 5 -7.73 6.44 -12.90
C THR A 5 -8.71 5.92 -11.85
N MET A 6 -8.24 5.07 -10.94
CA MET A 6 -9.02 4.62 -9.79
C MET A 6 -8.59 5.41 -8.56
N LEU A 7 -9.52 6.12 -7.93
CA LEU A 7 -9.28 6.79 -6.66
C LEU A 7 -9.57 5.79 -5.53
N LEU A 8 -8.56 5.49 -4.72
CA LEU A 8 -8.69 4.55 -3.62
C LEU A 8 -8.94 5.32 -2.32
N ASN A 9 -10.20 5.36 -1.88
CA ASN A 9 -10.54 5.91 -0.57
C ASN A 9 -10.43 4.80 0.47
N LEU A 10 -9.47 4.95 1.39
CA LEU A 10 -9.24 4.00 2.47
C LEU A 10 -9.69 4.60 3.81
N SER A 11 -10.41 3.80 4.60
CA SER A 11 -10.56 4.12 6.02
C SER A 11 -9.21 3.98 6.74
N SER A 12 -9.06 4.55 7.94
CA SER A 12 -7.83 4.36 8.73
C SER A 12 -7.56 2.88 9.05
N TYR A 13 -8.61 2.05 9.14
CA TYR A 13 -8.48 0.62 9.33
C TYR A 13 -7.93 -0.06 8.07
N ASP A 14 -8.54 0.21 6.92
CA ASP A 14 -8.12 -0.39 5.63
C ASP A 14 -6.72 0.08 5.23
N PHE A 15 -6.37 1.32 5.52
CA PHE A 15 -5.03 1.87 5.33
C PHE A 15 -3.98 1.08 6.12
N LYS A 16 -4.22 0.87 7.42
CA LYS A 16 -3.32 0.08 8.28
C LYS A 16 -3.23 -1.38 7.84
N MET A 17 -4.36 -1.96 7.44
CA MET A 17 -4.40 -3.33 6.92
C MET A 17 -3.56 -3.44 5.64
N LEU A 18 -3.78 -2.54 4.67
CA LEU A 18 -3.02 -2.49 3.43
C LEU A 18 -1.52 -2.34 3.68
N MET A 19 -1.13 -1.42 4.56
CA MET A 19 0.27 -1.20 4.92
C MET A 19 0.89 -2.45 5.54
N ASN A 20 0.16 -3.17 6.40
CA ASN A 20 0.65 -4.40 7.01
C ASN A 20 0.81 -5.55 6.00
N VAL A 21 -0.13 -5.69 5.06
CA VAL A 21 -0.03 -6.66 3.97
C VAL A 21 1.19 -6.35 3.11
N LEU A 22 1.38 -5.10 2.68
CA LEU A 22 2.52 -4.70 1.86
C LEU A 22 3.86 -4.91 2.58
N LYS A 23 3.95 -4.63 3.88
CA LYS A 23 5.17 -4.91 4.66
C LYS A 23 5.54 -6.39 4.64
N ASN A 24 4.57 -7.25 4.93
CA ASN A 24 4.79 -8.70 4.93
C ASN A 24 5.23 -9.20 3.55
N GLU A 25 4.58 -8.75 2.47
CA GLU A 25 4.90 -9.17 1.11
C GLU A 25 6.24 -8.62 0.61
N CYS A 26 6.63 -7.40 1.03
CA CYS A 26 7.91 -6.80 0.68
C CYS A 26 9.10 -7.39 1.47
N ASP A 27 8.89 -7.78 2.73
CA ASP A 27 9.93 -8.37 3.60
C ASP A 27 10.27 -9.82 3.22
N ILE A 28 9.42 -10.51 2.46
CA ILE A 28 9.71 -11.85 1.95
C ILE A 28 10.78 -11.76 0.86
N ASP A 29 12.02 -12.04 1.26
CA ASP A 29 13.17 -12.14 0.35
C ASP A 29 13.21 -13.53 -0.31
N ASP A 30 12.20 -13.79 -1.15
CA ASP A 30 12.17 -15.00 -1.95
C ASP A 30 13.07 -14.82 -3.18
N LEU A 31 14.29 -15.37 -3.07
CA LEU A 31 15.31 -15.38 -4.14
C LEU A 31 14.82 -16.03 -5.45
N SER A 32 13.65 -16.67 -5.45
CA SER A 32 13.05 -17.31 -6.63
C SER A 32 12.08 -16.41 -7.41
N VAL A 33 11.66 -15.26 -6.86
CA VAL A 33 10.68 -14.38 -7.49
C VAL A 33 11.40 -13.30 -8.30
N GLU A 34 11.22 -13.31 -9.62
CA GLU A 34 11.68 -12.21 -10.48
C GLU A 34 11.07 -10.88 -10.02
N GLU A 35 11.89 -9.84 -9.81
CA GLU A 35 11.45 -8.52 -9.29
C GLU A 35 10.30 -7.88 -10.11
N ASN A 36 10.20 -8.22 -11.39
CA ASN A 36 9.21 -7.69 -12.33
C ASN A 36 8.00 -8.62 -12.53
N ALA A 37 7.97 -9.78 -11.87
CA ALA A 37 6.81 -10.65 -11.89
C ALA A 37 5.70 -10.04 -11.02
N LYS A 38 4.47 -10.03 -11.54
CA LYS A 38 3.28 -9.59 -10.81
C LYS A 38 2.84 -10.69 -9.86
N THR A 39 3.38 -10.67 -8.63
CA THR A 39 3.18 -11.75 -7.65
C THR A 39 2.33 -11.34 -6.46
N ILE A 40 2.19 -10.04 -6.19
CA ILE A 40 1.46 -9.55 -5.01
C ILE A 40 0.04 -9.18 -5.43
N VAL A 41 -0.94 -9.87 -4.84
CA VAL A 41 -2.37 -9.66 -5.12
C VAL A 41 -3.08 -9.24 -3.84
N ILE A 42 -3.62 -8.03 -3.83
CA ILE A 42 -4.32 -7.46 -2.69
C ILE A 42 -5.81 -7.33 -3.03
N PRO A 43 -6.70 -8.02 -2.31
CA PRO A 43 -8.14 -7.86 -2.51
C PRO A 43 -8.57 -6.45 -2.10
N THR A 44 -9.45 -5.83 -2.89
CA THR A 44 -10.08 -4.55 -2.52
C THR A 44 -11.45 -4.79 -1.88
N SER A 45 -12.03 -3.75 -1.29
CA SER A 45 -13.40 -3.80 -0.74
C SER A 45 -14.48 -4.04 -1.80
N SER A 46 -14.16 -3.88 -3.09
CA SER A 46 -15.02 -4.29 -4.19
C SER A 46 -14.84 -5.77 -4.47
N GLN A 47 -15.93 -6.55 -4.39
CA GLN A 47 -15.94 -8.03 -4.37
C GLN A 47 -15.26 -8.72 -5.58
N GLU A 48 -14.85 -7.98 -6.61
CA GLU A 48 -14.24 -8.53 -7.83
C GLU A 48 -13.00 -7.74 -8.30
N THR A 49 -12.54 -6.77 -7.51
CA THR A 49 -11.38 -5.94 -7.88
C THR A 49 -10.18 -6.30 -7.02
N TYR A 50 -9.07 -6.59 -7.68
CA TYR A 50 -7.79 -6.88 -7.05
C TYR A 50 -6.76 -5.86 -7.50
N MET A 51 -5.93 -5.41 -6.56
CA MET A 51 -4.72 -4.69 -6.91
C MET A 51 -3.60 -5.71 -7.11
N ILE A 52 -2.93 -5.64 -8.25
CA ILE A 52 -1.86 -6.57 -8.62
C ILE A 52 -0.58 -5.76 -8.81
N PHE A 53 0.45 -6.12 -8.06
CA PHE A 53 1.73 -5.43 -8.06
C PHE A 53 2.87 -6.40 -8.36
N THR A 54 3.89 -5.89 -9.03
CA THR A 54 5.24 -6.42 -8.92
C THR A 54 5.82 -6.09 -7.54
N LYS A 55 6.87 -6.81 -7.10
CA LYS A 55 7.57 -6.52 -5.84
C LYS A 55 8.05 -5.06 -5.80
N LYS A 56 8.59 -4.56 -6.91
CA LYS A 56 9.02 -3.16 -7.05
C LYS A 56 7.89 -2.15 -6.90
N GLU A 57 6.73 -2.40 -7.52
CA GLU A 57 5.56 -1.52 -7.40
C GLU A 57 5.00 -1.53 -5.97
N ALA A 58 4.94 -2.69 -5.33
CA ALA A 58 4.50 -2.84 -3.95
C ALA A 58 5.43 -2.09 -2.98
N SER A 59 6.75 -2.22 -3.12
CA SER A 59 7.72 -1.49 -2.30
C SER A 59 7.60 0.02 -2.49
N ARG A 60 7.36 0.48 -3.73
CA ARG A 60 7.13 1.91 -4.00
C ARG A 60 5.83 2.40 -3.36
N LEU A 61 4.76 1.62 -3.44
CA LEU A 61 3.49 1.96 -2.81
C LEU A 61 3.64 2.01 -1.28
N LEU A 62 4.34 1.04 -0.69
CA LEU A 62 4.62 1.01 0.74
C LEU A 62 5.32 2.30 1.21
N ALA A 63 6.36 2.74 0.50
CA ALA A 63 7.07 3.98 0.84
C ALA A 63 6.14 5.22 0.83
N ILE A 64 5.24 5.32 -0.16
CA ILE A 64 4.27 6.42 -0.25
C ILE A 64 3.29 6.38 0.94
N LEU A 65 2.83 5.19 1.33
CA LEU A 65 1.92 5.04 2.47
C LEU A 65 2.61 5.40 3.79
N GLU A 66 3.87 5.02 3.99
CA GLU A 66 4.62 5.35 5.20
C GLU A 66 4.87 6.86 5.34
N GLU A 67 5.13 7.56 4.25
CA GLU A 67 5.24 9.02 4.24
C GLU A 67 3.93 9.69 4.67
N ALA A 68 2.81 9.25 4.11
CA ALA A 68 1.48 9.75 4.46
C ALA A 68 1.11 9.50 5.94
N ASP A 69 1.44 8.31 6.49
CA ASP A 69 1.20 7.99 7.91
C ASP A 69 2.03 8.90 8.83
N ASN A 70 3.26 9.24 8.44
CA ASN A 70 4.12 10.15 9.21
C ASN A 70 3.61 11.59 9.20
N GLU A 71 3.10 12.07 8.05
CA GLU A 71 2.49 13.40 7.94
C GLU A 71 1.28 13.51 8.90
N VAL A 72 0.36 12.54 8.85
CA VAL A 72 -0.82 12.50 9.72
C VAL A 72 -0.43 12.47 11.20
N LYS A 73 0.56 11.66 11.59
CA LYS A 73 1.05 11.63 12.98
C LYS A 73 1.67 12.95 13.42
N THR A 74 2.36 13.64 12.52
CA THR A 74 2.98 14.93 12.80
C THR A 74 1.91 15.99 13.05
N GLU A 75 0.86 16.04 12.24
CA GLU A 75 -0.29 16.93 12.46
C GLU A 75 -0.98 16.64 13.80
N GLN A 76 -1.22 15.37 14.11
CA GLN A 76 -1.78 14.96 15.40
C GLN A 76 -0.92 15.42 16.58
N LEU A 77 0.41 15.28 16.48
CA LEU A 77 1.34 15.73 17.52
C LEU A 77 1.27 17.24 17.70
N LEU A 78 1.27 18.01 16.61
CA LEU A 78 1.19 19.47 16.66
C LEU A 78 -0.12 19.97 17.28
N SER A 79 -1.22 19.26 17.06
CA SER A 79 -2.52 19.59 17.65
C SER A 79 -2.54 19.53 19.19
N LEU A 80 -1.60 18.80 19.81
CA LEU A 80 -1.48 18.71 21.27
C LEU A 80 -0.86 19.96 21.92
N PHE A 81 -0.27 20.85 21.12
CA PHE A 81 0.41 22.06 21.59
C PHE A 81 -0.31 23.36 21.17
N GLN A 82 -1.54 23.24 20.65
CA GLN A 82 -2.46 24.35 20.38
C GLN A 82 -3.39 24.58 21.58
#